data_AF-A0A542ARA4-F1
#
_entry.id   AF-A0A542ARA4-F1
#
_cell.length_a   1.000
_cell.length_b   1.000
_cell.length_c   1.000
_cell.angle_alpha   90.00
_cell.angle_beta   90.00
_cell.angle_gamma   90.00
#
_symmetry.space_group_name_H-M   'P 1'
#
loop_
_entity.id
_entity.type
_entity.pdbx_description
1 polymer ?
#
loop_
_entity_poly.entity_id
_entity_poly.type
_entity_poly.pdbx_seq_one_letter_code
_entity_poly.pdbx_strand_id
1 'polypeptide(L)'
;MNSQNSRILKEMVRYNEGDPKRVQHALKVYAFAKSIGELEGLDENMMEILELAAILHDIGIRNSERKYGSSSGKYQELEGPPVAEAILLEAGIPRAVIDRVCFLIGHHHTYTEISGLDYQILVEADFLVNLYEDGMAEAQARSVLQKYFKTETGKEYLSEMYLSSRDGAAV
;
A
#
# COMPACT_ATOMS: atom_id res chain seq x y z
N MET A 1 -1.12 3.35 -17.02
CA MET A 1 -1.61 4.22 -15.94
C MET A 1 -2.74 5.05 -16.52
N ASN A 2 -3.96 4.92 -15.99
CA ASN A 2 -5.09 5.72 -16.46
C ASN A 2 -4.83 7.22 -16.19
N SER A 3 -5.36 8.10 -17.02
CA SER A 3 -5.26 9.55 -16.86
C SER A 3 -5.74 10.03 -15.48
N GLN A 4 -6.68 9.31 -14.87
CA GLN A 4 -7.19 9.56 -13.52
C GLN A 4 -6.14 9.30 -12.44
N ASN A 5 -5.50 8.13 -12.42
CA ASN A 5 -4.46 7.80 -11.43
C ASN A 5 -3.31 8.80 -11.47
N SER A 6 -2.91 9.24 -12.66
CA SER A 6 -1.87 10.27 -12.80
C SER A 6 -2.27 11.61 -12.15
N ARG A 7 -3.57 11.96 -12.16
CA ARG A 7 -4.07 13.15 -11.46
C ARG A 7 -4.03 12.96 -9.95
N ILE A 8 -4.48 11.82 -9.43
CA ILE A 8 -4.45 11.52 -8.00
C ILE A 8 -3.01 11.48 -7.47
N LEU A 9 -2.11 10.83 -8.20
CA LEU A 9 -0.69 10.78 -7.89
C LEU A 9 -0.08 12.19 -7.88
N LYS A 10 -0.46 13.06 -8.80
CA LYS A 10 -0.03 14.47 -8.80
C LYS A 10 -0.48 15.20 -7.52
N GLU A 11 -1.70 14.97 -7.05
CA GLU A 11 -2.18 15.56 -5.80
C GLU A 11 -1.48 14.96 -4.58
N MET A 12 -1.19 13.65 -4.56
CA MET A 12 -0.35 13.03 -3.54
C MET A 12 1.05 13.66 -3.46
N VAL A 13 1.70 13.88 -4.62
CA VAL A 13 3.01 14.54 -4.71
C VAL A 13 2.94 15.96 -4.18
N ARG A 14 1.90 16.72 -4.53
CA ARG A 14 1.69 18.10 -4.01
C ARG A 14 1.48 18.11 -2.51
N TYR A 15 0.66 17.20 -1.99
CA TYR A 15 0.40 17.11 -0.56
C TYR A 15 1.68 16.83 0.24
N ASN A 16 2.56 16.00 -0.32
CA ASN A 16 3.86 15.62 0.23
C ASN A 16 5.02 16.53 -0.24
N GLU A 17 4.75 17.79 -0.58
CA GLU A 17 5.78 18.76 -0.95
C GLU A 17 6.96 18.78 0.04
N GLY A 18 8.18 18.65 -0.51
CA GLY A 18 9.41 18.62 0.27
C GLY A 18 9.78 17.24 0.84
N ASP A 19 8.99 16.19 0.60
CA ASP A 19 9.23 14.84 1.09
C ASP A 19 9.35 13.80 -0.05
N PRO A 20 10.51 13.75 -0.73
CA PRO A 20 10.72 12.80 -1.82
C PRO A 20 10.72 11.34 -1.36
N LYS A 21 11.03 11.06 -0.09
CA LYS A 21 11.04 9.69 0.44
C LYS A 21 9.62 9.13 0.45
N ARG A 22 8.65 9.88 0.99
CA ARG A 22 7.24 9.45 1.02
C ARG A 22 6.66 9.26 -0.37
N VAL A 23 6.97 10.18 -1.29
CA VAL A 23 6.52 10.06 -2.68
C VAL A 23 7.06 8.77 -3.32
N GLN A 24 8.35 8.48 -3.15
CA GLN A 24 8.98 7.27 -3.70
C GLN A 24 8.42 5.98 -3.08
N HIS A 25 8.14 6.00 -1.78
CA HIS A 25 7.50 4.89 -1.08
C HIS A 25 6.14 4.57 -1.73
N ALA A 26 5.23 5.56 -1.80
CA ALA A 26 3.91 5.38 -2.38
C ALA A 26 3.94 4.93 -3.85
N LEU A 27 4.90 5.43 -4.65
CA LEU A 27 5.05 5.00 -6.05
C LEU A 27 5.43 3.52 -6.19
N LYS A 28 6.32 3.02 -5.31
CA LYS A 28 6.69 1.60 -5.30
C LYS A 28 5.53 0.73 -4.84
N VAL A 29 4.83 1.14 -3.78
CA VAL A 29 3.65 0.40 -3.29
C VAL A 29 2.57 0.34 -4.36
N TYR A 30 2.27 1.46 -5.02
CA TYR A 30 1.34 1.49 -6.15
C TYR A 30 1.75 0.52 -7.28
N ALA A 31 3.03 0.50 -7.66
CA ALA A 31 3.50 -0.39 -8.72
C ALA A 31 3.35 -1.88 -8.35
N PHE A 32 3.70 -2.26 -7.11
CA PHE A 32 3.50 -3.64 -6.64
C PHE A 32 2.03 -4.00 -6.50
N ALA A 33 1.22 -3.16 -5.86
CA ALA A 33 -0.21 -3.39 -5.69
C ALA A 33 -0.90 -3.59 -7.03
N LYS A 34 -0.57 -2.74 -8.02
CA LYS A 34 -1.06 -2.88 -9.38
C LYS A 34 -0.69 -4.25 -9.98
N SER A 35 0.60 -4.59 -9.94
CA SER A 35 1.11 -5.83 -10.56
C SER A 35 0.49 -7.07 -9.94
N ILE A 36 0.40 -7.11 -8.60
CA ILE A 36 -0.24 -8.19 -7.86
C ILE A 36 -1.74 -8.25 -8.22
N GLY A 37 -2.43 -7.11 -8.22
CA GLY A 37 -3.86 -7.06 -8.56
C GLY A 37 -4.19 -7.58 -9.96
N GLU A 38 -3.39 -7.20 -10.97
CA GLU A 38 -3.56 -7.69 -12.34
C GLU A 38 -3.30 -9.21 -12.44
N LEU A 39 -2.28 -9.73 -11.75
CA LEU A 39 -1.91 -11.15 -11.79
C LEU A 39 -2.82 -12.05 -10.94
N GLU A 40 -3.42 -11.53 -9.87
CA GLU A 40 -4.45 -12.20 -9.08
C GLU A 40 -5.85 -12.11 -9.74
N GLY A 41 -5.97 -11.38 -10.86
CA GLY A 41 -7.19 -11.33 -11.65
C GLY A 41 -8.31 -10.48 -11.04
N LEU A 42 -7.98 -9.39 -10.35
CA LEU A 42 -8.97 -8.43 -9.87
C LEU A 42 -9.76 -7.85 -11.05
N ASP A 43 -11.06 -7.64 -10.85
CA ASP A 43 -11.89 -6.92 -11.80
C ASP A 43 -11.53 -5.41 -11.84
N GLU A 44 -12.00 -4.72 -12.88
CA GLU A 44 -11.67 -3.31 -13.11
C GLU A 44 -12.04 -2.39 -11.94
N ASN A 45 -13.14 -2.69 -11.23
CA ASN A 45 -13.61 -1.88 -10.11
C ASN A 45 -12.75 -2.11 -8.86
N MET A 46 -12.38 -3.36 -8.55
CA MET A 46 -11.43 -3.66 -7.48
C MET A 46 -10.05 -3.09 -7.78
N MET A 47 -9.60 -3.16 -9.04
CA MET A 47 -8.34 -2.55 -9.47
C MET A 47 -8.34 -1.04 -9.27
N GLU A 48 -9.42 -0.34 -9.64
CA GLU A 48 -9.54 1.10 -9.42
C GLU A 48 -9.43 1.44 -7.92
N ILE A 49 -10.15 0.72 -7.06
CA ILE A 49 -10.08 0.89 -5.60
C ILE A 49 -8.66 0.66 -5.08
N LEU A 50 -8.04 -0.46 -5.45
CA LEU A 50 -6.71 -0.85 -4.99
C LEU A 50 -5.65 0.18 -5.41
N GLU A 51 -5.66 0.59 -6.68
CA GLU A 51 -4.71 1.55 -7.23
C GLU A 51 -4.82 2.92 -6.53
N LEU A 52 -6.04 3.41 -6.30
CA LEU A 52 -6.28 4.67 -5.60
C LEU A 52 -5.86 4.60 -4.12
N ALA A 53 -6.17 3.49 -3.45
CA ALA A 53 -5.76 3.26 -2.07
C ALA A 53 -4.23 3.17 -1.95
N ALA A 54 -3.55 2.45 -2.84
CA ALA A 54 -2.10 2.32 -2.83
C ALA A 54 -1.38 3.67 -3.05
N ILE A 55 -1.92 4.54 -3.92
CA ILE A 55 -1.37 5.90 -4.10
C ILE A 55 -1.48 6.73 -2.82
N LEU A 56 -2.54 6.54 -2.04
CA LEU A 56 -2.91 7.43 -0.93
C LEU A 56 -2.77 6.81 0.48
N HIS A 57 -2.33 5.56 0.63
CA HIS A 57 -2.35 4.85 1.91
C HIS A 57 -1.66 5.63 3.05
N ASP A 58 -0.49 6.19 2.77
CA ASP A 58 0.33 6.95 3.72
C ASP A 58 -0.01 8.46 3.81
N ILE A 59 -1.10 8.91 3.16
CA ILE A 59 -1.43 10.35 3.09
C ILE A 59 -1.68 10.97 4.48
N GLY A 60 -1.98 10.13 5.49
CA GLY A 60 -2.19 10.53 6.87
C GLY A 60 -0.92 10.97 7.62
N ILE A 61 0.29 10.67 7.13
CA ILE A 61 1.53 10.91 7.89
C ILE A 61 1.72 12.39 8.24
N ARG A 62 1.53 13.32 7.30
CA ARG A 62 1.78 14.75 7.56
C ARG A 62 0.90 15.30 8.68
N ASN A 63 -0.37 14.91 8.68
CA ASN A 63 -1.30 15.32 9.73
C ASN A 63 -0.97 14.63 11.06
N SER A 64 -0.55 13.36 11.02
CA SER A 64 -0.13 12.61 12.19
C SER A 64 1.06 13.27 12.90
N GLU A 65 2.08 13.66 12.12
CA GLU A 65 3.24 14.38 12.64
C GLU A 65 2.88 15.75 13.21
N ARG A 66 2.04 16.52 12.51
CA ARG A 66 1.62 17.86 12.95
C ARG A 66 0.81 17.83 14.23
N LYS A 67 -0.10 16.86 14.37
CA LYS A 67 -1.05 16.78 15.50
C LYS A 67 -0.48 16.03 16.70
N TYR A 68 0.30 14.98 16.46
CA TYR A 68 0.74 14.04 17.51
C TYR A 68 2.25 13.91 17.63
N GLY A 69 3.04 14.54 16.75
CA GLY A 69 4.49 14.38 16.73
C GLY A 69 4.94 12.95 16.40
N SER A 70 4.10 12.17 15.71
CA SER A 70 4.33 10.75 15.44
C SER A 70 3.76 10.35 14.08
N SER A 71 4.46 9.45 13.40
CA SER A 71 4.01 8.78 12.17
C SER A 71 3.50 7.36 12.43
N SER A 72 3.12 7.00 13.65
CA SER A 72 2.65 5.63 13.95
C SER A 72 1.39 5.29 13.15
N GLY A 73 1.26 4.03 12.72
CA GLY A 73 0.14 3.57 11.88
C GLY A 73 -1.24 3.95 12.41
N LYS A 74 -1.46 3.85 13.72
CA LYS A 74 -2.72 4.29 14.38
C LYS A 74 -3.14 5.72 14.02
N TYR A 75 -2.20 6.65 13.95
CA TYR A 75 -2.51 8.05 13.62
C TYR A 75 -2.67 8.23 12.11
N GLN A 76 -1.91 7.49 11.30
CA GLN A 76 -2.07 7.52 9.85
C GLN A 76 -3.46 7.03 9.44
N GLU A 77 -3.91 5.92 10.01
CA GLU A 77 -5.24 5.34 9.83
C GLU A 77 -6.37 6.31 10.24
N LEU A 78 -6.13 7.15 11.26
CA LEU A 78 -7.07 8.16 11.70
C LEU A 78 -7.10 9.39 10.77
N GLU A 79 -5.92 9.84 10.33
CA GLU A 79 -5.73 11.12 9.66
C GLU A 79 -5.72 11.04 8.13
N GLY A 80 -5.51 9.85 7.57
CA GLY A 80 -5.47 9.57 6.14
C GLY A 80 -6.82 9.66 5.45
N PRO A 81 -7.88 8.98 5.95
CA PRO A 81 -9.18 8.94 5.27
C PRO A 81 -9.78 10.31 4.96
N PRO A 82 -9.78 11.31 5.88
CA PRO A 82 -10.33 12.63 5.57
C PRO A 82 -9.57 13.36 4.44
N VAL A 83 -8.26 13.15 4.33
CA VAL A 83 -7.44 13.76 3.27
C VAL A 83 -7.69 13.06 1.94
N ALA A 84 -7.73 11.73 1.93
CA ALA A 84 -8.02 10.95 0.74
C ALA A 84 -9.41 11.25 0.19
N GLU A 85 -10.42 11.33 1.06
CA GLU A 85 -11.80 11.68 0.69
C GLU A 85 -11.85 13.02 -0.04
N ALA A 86 -11.18 14.05 0.48
CA ALA A 86 -11.16 15.37 -0.14
C ALA A 86 -10.53 15.34 -1.55
N ILE A 87 -9.38 14.67 -1.70
CA ILE A 87 -8.68 14.53 -2.99
C ILE A 87 -9.56 13.80 -4.02
N LEU A 88 -10.19 12.70 -3.60
CA LEU A 88 -10.99 11.86 -4.50
C LEU A 88 -12.33 12.52 -4.88
N LEU A 89 -12.96 13.25 -3.96
CA LEU A 89 -14.16 14.04 -4.26
C LEU A 89 -13.89 15.13 -5.30
N GLU A 90 -12.78 15.87 -5.17
CA GLU A 90 -12.38 16.89 -6.14
C GLU A 90 -12.10 16.30 -7.52
N ALA A 91 -11.56 15.07 -7.56
CA ALA A 91 -11.33 14.34 -8.80
C ALA A 91 -12.60 13.73 -9.43
N GLY A 92 -13.76 13.84 -8.77
CA GLY A 92 -15.04 13.34 -9.28
C GLY A 92 -15.22 11.82 -9.14
N ILE A 93 -14.50 11.18 -8.21
CA ILE A 93 -14.60 9.74 -7.98
C ILE A 93 -15.95 9.38 -7.36
N PRO A 94 -16.63 8.30 -7.80
CA PRO A 94 -17.90 7.88 -7.23
C PRO A 94 -17.80 7.58 -5.73
N ARG A 95 -18.83 7.96 -4.96
CA ARG A 95 -18.83 7.83 -3.49
C ARG A 95 -18.56 6.40 -3.01
N ALA A 96 -19.11 5.39 -3.69
CA ALA A 96 -18.89 3.99 -3.34
C ALA A 96 -17.41 3.56 -3.42
N VAL A 97 -16.66 4.08 -4.40
CA VAL A 97 -15.21 3.85 -4.54
C VAL A 97 -14.47 4.59 -3.43
N ILE A 98 -14.82 5.86 -3.18
CA ILE A 98 -14.22 6.68 -2.12
C ILE A 98 -14.36 6.02 -0.75
N ASP A 99 -15.56 5.54 -0.40
CA ASP A 99 -15.81 4.93 0.90
C ASP A 99 -14.95 3.68 1.10
N ARG A 100 -14.77 2.85 0.06
CA ARG A 100 -13.88 1.68 0.13
C ARG A 100 -12.42 2.07 0.21
N VAL A 101 -11.96 3.04 -0.58
CA VAL A 101 -10.58 3.55 -0.52
C VAL A 101 -10.27 4.11 0.87
N CYS A 102 -11.17 4.93 1.43
CA CYS A 102 -11.03 5.46 2.78
C CYS A 102 -11.02 4.37 3.85
N PHE A 103 -11.83 3.31 3.69
CA PHE A 103 -11.75 2.14 4.54
C PHE A 103 -10.36 1.49 4.47
N LEU A 104 -9.82 1.23 3.28
CA LEU A 104 -8.49 0.62 3.14
C LEU A 104 -7.39 1.48 3.80
N ILE A 105 -7.39 2.79 3.53
CA ILE A 105 -6.45 3.74 4.13
C ILE A 105 -6.60 3.77 5.65
N GLY A 106 -7.82 3.71 6.17
CA GLY A 106 -8.10 3.71 7.60
C GLY A 106 -7.74 2.41 8.34
N HIS A 107 -7.29 1.37 7.64
CA HIS A 107 -7.02 0.06 8.25
C HIS A 107 -5.73 -0.60 7.73
N HIS A 108 -4.94 0.03 6.87
CA HIS A 108 -3.78 -0.63 6.25
C HIS A 108 -2.66 -1.06 7.23
N HIS A 109 -2.69 -0.64 8.50
CA HIS A 109 -1.84 -1.13 9.58
C HIS A 109 -2.54 -2.10 10.55
N THR A 110 -3.78 -2.47 10.27
CA THR A 110 -4.61 -3.40 11.04
C THR A 110 -4.63 -4.78 10.39
N TYR A 111 -3.75 -5.69 10.80
CA TYR A 111 -3.53 -6.96 10.08
C TYR A 111 -4.43 -8.12 10.51
N THR A 112 -5.29 -7.96 11.53
CA THR A 112 -5.98 -9.09 12.17
C THR A 112 -7.31 -9.49 11.54
N GLU A 113 -7.87 -8.71 10.61
CA GLU A 113 -9.19 -8.96 10.01
C GLU A 113 -9.26 -8.44 8.57
N ILE A 114 -8.29 -8.83 7.74
CA ILE A 114 -8.22 -8.39 6.34
C ILE A 114 -9.43 -8.93 5.56
N SER A 115 -10.35 -8.03 5.20
CA SER A 115 -11.53 -8.33 4.39
C SER A 115 -11.34 -7.84 2.95
N GLY A 116 -11.38 -8.76 1.98
CA GLY A 116 -11.26 -8.44 0.55
C GLY A 116 -9.84 -8.55 0.01
N LEU A 117 -9.74 -8.86 -1.28
CA LEU A 117 -8.46 -9.12 -1.96
C LEU A 117 -7.69 -7.82 -2.20
N ASP A 118 -8.38 -6.71 -2.47
CA ASP A 118 -7.84 -5.35 -2.52
C ASP A 118 -7.08 -4.97 -1.23
N TYR A 119 -7.68 -5.26 -0.07
CA TYR A 119 -7.05 -4.98 1.21
C TYR A 119 -5.80 -5.85 1.42
N GLN A 120 -5.92 -7.15 1.14
CA GLN A 120 -4.80 -8.07 1.26
C GLN A 120 -3.61 -7.63 0.39
N ILE A 121 -3.87 -7.23 -0.85
CA ILE A 121 -2.83 -6.80 -1.78
C ILE A 121 -2.20 -5.47 -1.34
N LEU A 122 -2.99 -4.52 -0.84
CA LEU A 122 -2.44 -3.26 -0.33
C LEU A 122 -1.43 -3.50 0.79
N VAL A 123 -1.78 -4.35 1.76
CA VAL A 123 -0.91 -4.72 2.89
C VAL A 123 0.35 -5.43 2.39
N GLU A 124 0.22 -6.37 1.47
CA GLU A 124 1.37 -7.11 0.92
C GLU A 124 2.32 -6.20 0.13
N ALA A 125 1.78 -5.31 -0.71
CA ALA A 125 2.57 -4.36 -1.48
C ALA A 125 3.35 -3.38 -0.59
N ASP A 126 2.73 -2.89 0.49
CA ASP A 126 3.39 -2.07 1.50
C ASP A 126 4.53 -2.83 2.20
N PHE A 127 4.28 -4.08 2.62
CA PHE A 127 5.33 -4.92 3.21
C PHE A 127 6.52 -5.16 2.28
N LEU A 128 6.30 -5.39 0.97
CA LEU A 128 7.39 -5.52 0.01
C LEU A 128 8.28 -4.28 0.03
N VAL A 129 7.69 -3.08 0.00
CA VAL A 129 8.48 -1.84 -0.01
C VAL A 129 9.18 -1.60 1.32
N ASN A 130 8.50 -1.82 2.44
CA ASN A 130 9.07 -1.65 3.79
C ASN A 130 10.26 -2.59 4.03
N LEU A 131 10.17 -3.86 3.62
CA LEU A 131 11.29 -4.81 3.72
C LEU A 131 12.55 -4.29 3.02
N TYR A 132 12.40 -3.65 1.85
CA TYR A 132 13.51 -3.04 1.12
C TYR A 132 14.02 -1.75 1.78
N GLU A 133 13.13 -0.81 2.11
CA GLU A 133 13.52 0.50 2.62
C GLU A 133 14.14 0.45 4.02
N ASP A 134 13.71 -0.51 4.84
CA ASP A 134 14.23 -0.71 6.19
C ASP A 134 15.45 -1.64 6.22
N GLY A 135 15.85 -2.20 5.08
CA GLY A 135 16.99 -3.12 4.98
C GLY A 135 16.82 -4.37 5.84
N MET A 136 15.61 -4.93 5.86
CA MET A 136 15.29 -6.08 6.72
C MET A 136 16.03 -7.35 6.29
N ALA A 137 16.39 -8.18 7.26
CA ALA A 137 17.07 -9.44 7.02
C ALA A 137 16.11 -10.52 6.49
N GLU A 138 16.65 -11.55 5.83
CA GLU A 138 15.87 -12.68 5.28
C GLU A 138 14.96 -13.33 6.34
N ALA A 139 15.40 -13.47 7.59
CA ALA A 139 14.58 -14.03 8.67
C ALA A 139 13.32 -13.20 8.96
N GLN A 140 13.41 -11.86 8.84
CA GLN A 140 12.27 -10.97 9.00
C GLN A 140 11.32 -11.10 7.79
N ALA A 141 11.86 -11.17 6.57
CA ALA A 141 11.06 -11.43 5.37
C ALA A 141 10.30 -12.75 5.47
N ARG A 142 10.94 -13.84 5.93
CA ARG A 142 10.27 -15.13 6.19
C ARG A 142 9.14 -15.01 7.22
N SER A 143 9.35 -14.23 8.29
CA SER A 143 8.32 -14.01 9.31
C SER A 143 7.12 -13.23 8.75
N VAL A 144 7.37 -12.19 7.96
CA VAL A 144 6.35 -11.38 7.29
C VAL A 144 5.55 -12.22 6.30
N LEU A 145 6.23 -13.00 5.45
CA LEU A 145 5.61 -13.94 4.50
C LEU A 145 4.62 -14.87 5.20
N GLN A 146 5.05 -15.53 6.27
CA GLN A 146 4.20 -16.50 6.99
C GLN A 146 3.00 -15.85 7.68
N LYS A 147 3.17 -14.65 8.22
CA LYS A 147 2.14 -13.98 9.01
C LYS A 147 1.11 -13.27 8.14
N TYR A 148 1.55 -12.54 7.12
CA TYR A 148 0.74 -11.52 6.48
C TYR A 148 0.43 -11.81 5.01
N PHE A 149 1.25 -12.56 4.28
CA PHE A 149 1.04 -12.80 2.85
C PHE A 149 0.07 -13.96 2.61
N LYS A 150 -0.90 -13.75 1.71
CA LYS A 150 -1.95 -14.69 1.33
C LYS A 150 -2.09 -14.85 -0.18
N THR A 151 -1.87 -13.81 -0.99
CA THR A 151 -1.92 -13.93 -2.46
C THR A 151 -0.76 -14.78 -2.97
N GLU A 152 -0.94 -15.48 -4.10
CA GLU A 152 0.14 -16.30 -4.65
C GLU A 152 1.23 -15.42 -5.25
N THR A 153 0.84 -14.37 -5.99
CA THR A 153 1.77 -13.41 -6.60
C THR A 153 2.56 -12.63 -5.55
N GLY A 154 1.92 -12.19 -4.46
CA GLY A 154 2.62 -11.49 -3.37
C GLY A 154 3.66 -12.39 -2.69
N LYS A 155 3.33 -13.67 -2.45
CA LYS A 155 4.27 -14.65 -1.88
C LYS A 155 5.45 -14.90 -2.82
N GLU A 156 5.18 -15.00 -4.12
CA GLU A 156 6.21 -15.16 -5.15
C GLU A 156 7.16 -13.96 -5.13
N TYR A 157 6.64 -12.72 -5.21
CA TYR A 157 7.45 -11.51 -5.18
C TYR A 157 8.32 -11.42 -3.92
N LEU A 158 7.74 -11.64 -2.74
CA LEU A 158 8.53 -11.61 -1.50
C LEU A 158 9.63 -12.68 -1.53
N SER A 159 9.28 -13.89 -1.96
CA SER A 159 10.23 -15.00 -2.01
C SER A 159 11.40 -14.71 -2.94
N GLU A 160 11.13 -14.24 -4.16
CA GLU A 160 12.15 -13.91 -5.14
C GLU A 160 13.03 -12.72 -4.74
N MET A 161 12.43 -11.71 -4.10
CA MET A 161 13.16 -10.50 -3.71
C MET A 161 14.03 -10.70 -2.47
N TYR A 162 13.60 -11.53 -1.52
CA TYR A 162 14.21 -11.54 -0.18
C TYR A 162 14.68 -12.91 0.31
N LEU A 163 14.24 -14.02 -0.30
CA LEU A 163 14.58 -15.36 0.19
C LEU A 163 15.59 -16.01 -0.75
N SER A 164 16.78 -16.28 -0.23
CA SER A 164 17.75 -17.03 -1.01
C SER A 164 17.32 -18.49 -1.17
N SER A 165 17.37 -19.00 -2.41
CA SER A 165 17.22 -20.42 -2.73
C SER A 165 18.49 -21.16 -2.31
N ARG A 166 18.65 -21.38 -1.00
CA ARG A 166 19.70 -22.24 -0.45
C ARG A 166 19.11 -23.29 0.48
N ASP A 167 18.57 -24.34 -0.13
CA ASP A 167 18.94 -25.68 0.32
C ASP A 167 20.05 -26.16 -0.62
N GLY A 168 21.24 -26.28 -0.06
CA GLY A 168 22.37 -26.87 -0.75
C GLY A 168 21.99 -28.28 -1.22
N ALA A 169 22.33 -28.57 -2.47
CA ALA A 169 22.73 -29.90 -2.86
C ALA A 169 23.67 -30.45 -1.77
N ALA A 170 23.14 -31.39 -0.98
CA ALA A 170 23.98 -32.30 -0.24
C ALA A 170 24.61 -33.24 -1.28
N VAL A 171 25.92 -33.08 -1.43
CA VAL A 171 26.83 -34.11 -1.96
C VAL A 171 26.74 -35.35 -1.08
#